data_AF-A0A663M496-F1
#
_entry.id   AF-A0A663M496-F1
#
_cell.length_a   1.000
_cell.length_b   1.000
_cell.length_c   1.000
_cell.angle_alpha   90.00
_cell.angle_beta   90.00
_cell.angle_gamma   90.00
#
_symmetry.space_group_name_H-M   'P 1'
#
loop_
_entity.id
_entity.type
_entity.pdbx_description
1 polymer ?
#
loop_
_entity_poly.entity_id
_entity_poly.type
_entity_poly.pdbx_seq_one_letter_code
_entity_poly.pdbx_strand_id
1 'polypeptide(L)'
;VFTPSANYCQVVCTYHPTCLLFTYLPAAWTEDPTKRFSCYLKDSDTEMLPKVDMEGAISGHSLKQCNVQISACSPHVHTGLDMEGKIYDVAMADSYQQCQKRCTNDNHCHFFTYASETFHNASFRKKCFLKQSSVGTPTSIKVLDEVVSGFSLKPCQLSEIDCQMDIFEDQEFSGMNITSFFTPDISVCQTICTYFPKCLFFTFFTREWQIESQRNLCLLKTSTSGIPEALISRENAVSGFGLLNCRRSFPACNSRTYMHMNFLGDELNVTYTKGHRACQQVCTDVIRCQFFTYFPLQESCNEEGKCECHLRMSSNGSPVEIIHGPGRISGYSLRLCKKKASTGKNIRIVGGTDSSPGEWPWQVSLHVKLSRQRHLCGGSIISNRWILTAAHCNPNIWRVYAGILKQSEINEDTPFFRVEEIIVHPQYKYAQTGYDIALLKLDKPMNFTDLQLPICLPAKEDANVLYTDCWVIGWGYRKEKGTDKYLNSEFLYL
;
A
#
# COMPACT_ATOMS: atom_id res chain seq x y z
N VAL A 1 -11.65 -6.03 -19.99
CA VAL A 1 -11.04 -7.14 -19.21
C VAL A 1 -12.15 -8.07 -18.74
N PHE A 2 -11.84 -9.27 -18.23
CA PHE A 2 -12.86 -10.16 -17.65
C PHE A 2 -12.66 -10.27 -16.14
N THR A 3 -13.76 -10.20 -15.39
CA THR A 3 -13.72 -10.26 -13.92
C THR A 3 -14.84 -11.14 -13.39
N PRO A 4 -14.61 -11.93 -12.34
CA PRO A 4 -15.65 -12.84 -11.84
C PRO A 4 -16.81 -12.13 -11.13
N SER A 5 -16.65 -10.84 -10.78
CA SER A 5 -17.68 -10.05 -10.13
C SER A 5 -17.52 -8.56 -10.44
N ALA A 6 -18.59 -7.79 -10.20
CA ALA A 6 -18.56 -6.34 -10.26
C ALA A 6 -17.60 -5.73 -9.22
N ASN A 7 -17.50 -6.32 -8.02
CA ASN A 7 -16.58 -5.86 -6.98
C ASN A 7 -15.12 -5.97 -7.45
N TYR A 8 -14.75 -7.07 -8.10
CA TYR A 8 -13.41 -7.20 -8.66
C TYR A 8 -13.19 -6.28 -9.87
N CYS A 9 -14.23 -6.04 -10.68
CA CYS A 9 -14.18 -5.01 -11.74
C CYS A 9 -13.88 -3.61 -11.19
N GLN A 10 -14.48 -3.25 -10.05
CA GLN A 10 -14.18 -1.99 -9.35
C GLN A 10 -12.73 -1.93 -8.88
N VAL A 11 -12.17 -3.02 -8.34
CA VAL A 11 -10.75 -3.09 -7.94
C VAL A 11 -9.86 -2.86 -9.16
N VAL A 12 -10.12 -3.55 -10.27
CA VAL A 12 -9.35 -3.37 -11.52
C VAL A 12 -9.45 -1.93 -12.02
N CYS A 13 -10.63 -1.33 -12.04
CA CYS A 13 -10.79 0.09 -12.40
C CYS A 13 -10.04 1.02 -11.44
N THR A 14 -10.01 0.71 -10.14
CA THR A 14 -9.31 1.53 -9.14
C THR A 14 -7.81 1.58 -9.39
N TYR A 15 -7.18 0.44 -9.70
CA TYR A 15 -5.75 0.36 -9.97
C TYR A 15 -5.37 0.71 -11.42
N HIS A 16 -6.31 0.71 -12.36
CA HIS A 16 -6.04 1.17 -13.73
C HIS A 16 -5.77 2.68 -13.77
N PRO A 17 -4.71 3.17 -14.44
CA PRO A 17 -4.24 4.56 -14.32
C PRO A 17 -5.26 5.62 -14.75
N THR A 18 -6.08 5.31 -15.75
CA THR A 18 -7.08 6.25 -16.32
C THR A 18 -8.53 5.93 -15.97
N CYS A 19 -8.83 4.74 -15.40
CA CYS A 19 -10.22 4.34 -15.22
C CYS A 19 -10.88 5.13 -14.08
N LEU A 20 -12.02 5.76 -14.37
CA LEU A 20 -12.85 6.46 -13.40
C LEU A 20 -14.15 5.70 -13.12
N LEU A 21 -14.70 5.06 -14.15
CA LEU A 21 -15.99 4.39 -14.16
C LEU A 21 -15.86 3.00 -14.77
N PHE A 22 -16.75 2.09 -14.41
CA PHE A 22 -16.83 0.79 -15.05
C PHE A 22 -18.26 0.34 -15.29
N THR A 23 -18.42 -0.55 -16.26
CA THR A 23 -19.65 -1.34 -16.47
C THR A 23 -19.27 -2.82 -16.52
N TYR A 24 -19.97 -3.62 -15.72
CA TYR A 24 -19.79 -5.05 -15.57
C TYR A 24 -21.03 -5.78 -16.07
N LEU A 25 -20.82 -6.80 -16.91
CA LEU A 25 -21.87 -7.64 -17.48
C LEU A 25 -21.79 -9.04 -16.86
N PRO A 26 -22.77 -9.47 -16.05
CA PRO A 26 -22.77 -10.80 -15.45
C PRO A 26 -23.03 -11.90 -16.48
N ALA A 27 -22.88 -13.16 -16.07
CA ALA A 27 -23.08 -14.33 -16.94
C ALA A 27 -24.46 -14.37 -17.61
N ALA A 28 -25.51 -13.98 -16.86
CA ALA A 28 -26.90 -14.03 -17.30
C ALA A 28 -27.26 -12.94 -18.33
N TRP A 29 -26.36 -11.99 -18.59
CA TRP A 29 -26.66 -10.81 -19.40
C TRP A 29 -26.73 -11.09 -20.90
N THR A 30 -25.97 -12.07 -21.40
CA THR A 30 -25.84 -12.33 -22.84
C THR A 30 -25.79 -13.82 -23.14
N GLU A 31 -26.48 -14.20 -24.20
CA GLU A 31 -26.38 -15.55 -24.77
C GLU A 31 -25.00 -15.78 -25.40
N ASP A 32 -24.37 -14.74 -25.95
CA ASP A 32 -22.99 -14.78 -26.46
C ASP A 32 -22.01 -15.05 -25.30
N PRO A 33 -21.42 -16.25 -25.21
CA PRO A 33 -20.55 -16.62 -24.10
C PRO A 33 -19.26 -15.80 -24.06
N THR A 34 -18.83 -15.23 -25.19
CA THR A 34 -17.58 -14.46 -25.31
C THR A 34 -17.66 -13.10 -24.62
N LYS A 35 -18.87 -12.61 -24.34
CA LYS A 35 -19.13 -11.31 -23.69
C LYS A 35 -19.51 -11.44 -22.22
N ARG A 36 -19.70 -12.65 -21.71
CA ARG A 36 -20.01 -12.88 -20.29
C ARG A 36 -18.86 -12.43 -19.40
N PHE A 37 -19.18 -11.93 -18.21
CA PHE A 37 -18.20 -11.44 -17.22
C PHE A 37 -17.34 -10.27 -17.70
N SER A 38 -17.76 -9.58 -18.76
CA SER A 38 -17.03 -8.44 -19.31
C SER A 38 -17.04 -7.28 -18.33
N CYS A 39 -15.86 -6.73 -18.08
CA CYS A 39 -15.63 -5.52 -17.30
C CYS A 39 -15.04 -4.45 -18.23
N TYR A 40 -15.86 -3.44 -18.52
CA TYR A 40 -15.51 -2.30 -19.35
C TYR A 40 -15.01 -1.17 -18.44
N LEU A 41 -13.73 -0.84 -18.57
CA LEU A 41 -13.09 0.28 -17.88
C LEU A 41 -13.27 1.55 -18.72
N LYS A 42 -13.66 2.66 -18.09
CA LYS A 42 -14.05 3.88 -18.78
C LYS A 42 -13.42 5.11 -18.13
N ASP A 43 -13.13 6.11 -18.95
CA ASP A 43 -12.74 7.47 -18.57
C ASP A 43 -13.75 8.47 -19.15
N SER A 44 -13.83 9.67 -18.58
CA SER A 44 -14.66 10.77 -19.09
C SER A 44 -14.08 12.11 -18.63
N ASP A 45 -14.01 13.08 -19.54
CA ASP A 45 -13.60 14.45 -19.22
C ASP A 45 -14.52 15.12 -18.20
N THR A 46 -15.79 14.71 -18.16
CA THR A 46 -16.81 15.22 -17.21
C THR A 46 -16.95 14.35 -15.95
N GLU A 47 -16.06 13.36 -15.78
CA GLU A 47 -16.06 12.36 -14.68
C GLU A 47 -17.30 11.43 -14.65
N MET A 48 -18.30 11.72 -15.50
CA MET A 48 -19.57 11.02 -15.62
C MET A 48 -19.82 10.60 -17.07
N LEU A 49 -20.62 9.57 -17.28
CA LEU A 49 -21.10 9.16 -18.59
C LEU A 49 -22.63 9.04 -18.58
N PRO A 50 -23.30 9.22 -19.74
CA PRO A 50 -24.72 9.00 -19.86
C PRO A 50 -25.11 7.60 -19.38
N LYS A 51 -26.14 7.54 -18.54
CA LYS A 51 -26.68 6.28 -18.02
C LYS A 51 -27.80 5.83 -18.95
N VAL A 52 -27.73 4.57 -19.37
CA VAL A 52 -28.79 3.90 -20.12
C VAL A 52 -29.22 2.71 -19.30
N ASP A 53 -30.52 2.58 -19.06
CA ASP A 53 -31.06 1.46 -18.33
C ASP A 53 -30.87 0.18 -19.15
N MET A 54 -30.20 -0.79 -18.54
CA MET A 54 -29.84 -2.05 -19.17
C MET A 54 -29.95 -3.13 -18.12
N GLU A 55 -30.95 -3.99 -18.25
CA GLU A 55 -31.27 -5.03 -17.28
C GLU A 55 -30.06 -5.94 -17.01
N GLY A 56 -29.77 -6.19 -15.73
CA GLY A 56 -28.65 -7.03 -15.28
C GLY A 56 -27.25 -6.41 -15.38
N ALA A 57 -27.05 -5.27 -16.06
CA ALA A 57 -25.76 -4.60 -16.10
C ALA A 57 -25.47 -3.87 -14.78
N ILE A 58 -24.24 -3.99 -14.27
CA ILE A 58 -23.82 -3.35 -13.02
C ILE A 58 -22.75 -2.32 -13.34
N SER A 59 -22.96 -1.06 -13.00
CA SER A 59 -21.97 0.00 -13.21
C SER A 59 -21.57 0.64 -11.88
N GLY A 60 -20.38 1.21 -11.83
CA GLY A 60 -19.85 1.84 -10.62
C GLY A 60 -18.66 2.75 -10.89
N HIS A 61 -18.21 3.42 -9.84
CA HIS A 61 -17.04 4.29 -9.87
C HIS A 61 -15.83 3.56 -9.32
N SER A 62 -14.64 3.98 -9.76
CA SER A 62 -13.39 3.63 -9.10
C SER A 62 -13.37 4.15 -7.66
N LEU A 63 -12.54 3.55 -6.80
CA LEU A 63 -12.37 4.01 -5.42
C LEU A 63 -11.37 5.16 -5.28
N LYS A 64 -10.85 5.72 -6.39
CA LYS A 64 -9.85 6.82 -6.38
C LYS A 64 -10.34 8.05 -5.60
N GLN A 65 -11.63 8.36 -5.70
CA GLN A 65 -12.27 9.47 -4.97
C GLN A 65 -12.65 9.12 -3.52
N CYS A 66 -12.69 7.83 -3.16
CA CYS A 66 -13.16 7.40 -1.85
C CYS A 66 -12.10 7.59 -0.77
N ASN A 67 -12.50 7.90 0.46
CA ASN A 67 -11.62 7.96 1.62
C ASN A 67 -11.57 6.61 2.36
N VAL A 68 -11.26 5.55 1.61
CA VAL A 68 -11.18 4.17 2.12
C VAL A 68 -9.80 3.61 1.81
N GLN A 69 -9.34 2.66 2.63
CA GLN A 69 -8.12 1.92 2.33
C GLN A 69 -8.34 1.09 1.06
N ILE A 70 -7.57 1.40 0.01
CA ILE A 70 -7.60 0.68 -1.25
C ILE A 70 -6.69 -0.55 -1.13
N SER A 71 -7.21 -1.72 -1.47
CA SER A 71 -6.46 -2.98 -1.48
C SER A 71 -6.73 -3.76 -2.76
N ALA A 72 -5.68 -4.35 -3.32
CA ALA A 72 -5.75 -5.28 -4.44
C ALA A 72 -6.02 -6.74 -3.98
N CYS A 73 -6.07 -6.98 -2.67
CA CYS A 73 -6.34 -8.29 -2.11
C CYS A 73 -7.78 -8.76 -2.44
N SER A 74 -7.89 -9.95 -3.04
CA SER A 74 -9.17 -10.61 -3.32
C SER A 74 -9.16 -12.05 -2.80
N PRO A 75 -9.53 -12.28 -1.53
CA PRO A 75 -9.48 -13.61 -0.91
C PRO A 75 -10.61 -14.53 -1.37
N HIS A 76 -11.69 -13.97 -1.93
CA HIS A 76 -12.87 -14.72 -2.35
C HIS A 76 -12.56 -15.66 -3.50
N VAL A 77 -13.12 -16.87 -3.43
CA VAL A 77 -13.11 -17.87 -4.50
C VAL A 77 -14.47 -17.92 -5.21
N HIS A 78 -14.48 -18.46 -6.41
CA HIS A 78 -15.62 -18.47 -7.31
C HIS A 78 -15.92 -19.91 -7.75
N THR A 79 -16.93 -20.50 -7.12
CA THR A 79 -17.46 -21.81 -7.48
C THR A 79 -18.22 -21.74 -8.79
N GLY A 80 -18.11 -22.78 -9.61
CA GLY A 80 -18.83 -22.88 -10.88
C GLY A 80 -18.25 -22.00 -12.00
N LEU A 81 -17.08 -21.38 -11.78
CA LEU A 81 -16.42 -20.52 -12.77
C LEU A 81 -15.03 -21.05 -13.12
N ASP A 82 -14.76 -21.19 -14.41
CA ASP A 82 -13.42 -21.41 -14.96
C ASP A 82 -12.86 -20.10 -15.49
N MET A 83 -11.76 -19.65 -14.89
CA MET A 83 -11.02 -18.46 -15.31
C MET A 83 -9.97 -18.84 -16.35
N GLU A 84 -10.16 -18.50 -17.61
CA GLU A 84 -9.21 -18.87 -18.67
C GLU A 84 -7.97 -17.98 -18.66
N GLY A 85 -6.83 -18.59 -18.99
CA GLY A 85 -5.53 -17.95 -19.08
C GLY A 85 -4.48 -18.94 -19.56
N LYS A 86 -3.23 -18.50 -19.69
CA LYS A 86 -2.13 -19.40 -20.05
C LYS A 86 -1.86 -20.34 -18.87
N ILE A 87 -2.23 -21.60 -19.01
CA ILE A 87 -1.85 -22.67 -18.08
C ILE A 87 -0.37 -22.98 -18.30
N TYR A 88 0.42 -22.90 -17.23
CA TYR A 88 1.86 -23.23 -17.29
C TYR A 88 2.25 -24.31 -16.29
N ASP A 89 1.42 -24.55 -15.26
CA ASP A 89 1.59 -25.67 -14.32
C ASP A 89 0.24 -26.31 -13.99
N VAL A 90 0.26 -27.64 -13.86
CA VAL A 90 -0.90 -28.46 -13.47
C VAL A 90 -0.43 -29.53 -12.50
N ALA A 91 -0.97 -29.49 -11.29
CA ALA A 91 -0.57 -30.41 -10.25
C ALA A 91 -1.75 -30.85 -9.38
N MET A 92 -1.61 -31.99 -8.71
CA MET A 92 -2.65 -32.49 -7.79
C MET A 92 -2.77 -31.61 -6.55
N ALA A 93 -3.99 -31.42 -6.07
CA ALA A 93 -4.33 -30.76 -4.82
C ALA A 93 -5.55 -31.42 -4.17
N ASP A 94 -5.50 -31.62 -2.87
CA ASP A 94 -6.58 -32.21 -2.08
C ASP A 94 -7.75 -31.25 -1.87
N SER A 95 -7.52 -29.94 -2.07
CA SER A 95 -8.53 -28.91 -1.92
C SER A 95 -8.23 -27.65 -2.73
N TYR A 96 -9.25 -26.80 -2.93
CA TYR A 96 -9.05 -25.51 -3.57
C TYR A 96 -8.16 -24.58 -2.72
N GLN A 97 -8.16 -24.71 -1.39
CA GLN A 97 -7.32 -23.93 -0.49
C GLN A 97 -5.84 -24.26 -0.71
N GLN A 98 -5.51 -25.55 -0.87
CA GLN A 98 -4.15 -25.97 -1.20
C GLN A 98 -3.74 -25.46 -2.58
N CYS A 99 -4.66 -25.48 -3.55
CA CYS A 99 -4.43 -24.90 -4.88
C CYS A 99 -4.18 -23.38 -4.82
N GLN A 100 -4.98 -22.64 -4.05
CA GLN A 100 -4.81 -21.20 -3.84
C GLN A 100 -3.50 -20.87 -3.15
N LYS A 101 -3.11 -21.67 -2.14
CA LYS A 101 -1.80 -21.55 -1.48
C LYS A 101 -0.66 -21.77 -2.47
N ARG A 102 -0.75 -22.82 -3.31
CA ARG A 102 0.24 -23.07 -4.38
C ARG A 102 0.33 -21.89 -5.35
N CYS A 103 -0.79 -21.35 -5.83
CA CYS A 103 -0.79 -20.16 -6.67
C CYS A 103 -0.18 -18.93 -5.98
N THR A 104 -0.50 -18.75 -4.69
CA THR A 104 0.06 -17.64 -3.91
C THR A 104 1.58 -17.74 -3.79
N ASN A 105 2.09 -18.97 -3.65
CA ASN A 105 3.50 -19.29 -3.48
C ASN A 105 4.22 -19.67 -4.79
N ASP A 106 3.75 -19.18 -5.93
CA ASP A 106 4.39 -19.35 -7.24
C ASP A 106 4.63 -17.99 -7.91
N ASN A 107 5.82 -17.71 -8.44
CA ASN A 107 6.18 -16.39 -8.96
C ASN A 107 5.32 -15.92 -10.15
N HIS A 108 4.80 -16.83 -10.97
CA HIS A 108 4.07 -16.49 -12.18
C HIS A 108 2.55 -16.54 -12.02
N CYS A 109 2.04 -17.17 -10.95
CA CYS A 109 0.60 -17.38 -10.82
C CYS A 109 -0.16 -16.08 -10.51
N HIS A 110 -1.12 -15.75 -11.38
CA HIS A 110 -2.08 -14.67 -11.18
C HIS A 110 -3.38 -15.20 -10.57
N PHE A 111 -3.87 -16.31 -11.12
CA PHE A 111 -5.11 -16.96 -10.71
C PHE A 111 -5.04 -18.46 -10.99
N PHE A 112 -5.95 -19.21 -10.39
CA PHE A 112 -6.02 -20.66 -10.53
C PHE A 112 -7.44 -21.13 -10.80
N THR A 113 -7.55 -22.35 -11.29
CA THR A 113 -8.80 -23.13 -11.28
C THR A 113 -8.52 -24.49 -10.68
N TYR A 114 -9.38 -24.94 -9.76
CA TYR A 114 -9.33 -26.23 -9.12
C TYR A 114 -10.53 -27.06 -9.55
N ALA A 115 -10.29 -28.26 -10.09
CA ALA A 115 -11.34 -29.22 -10.39
C ALA A 115 -11.57 -30.12 -9.18
N SER A 116 -12.81 -30.14 -8.68
CA SER A 116 -13.19 -30.88 -7.48
C SER A 116 -13.15 -32.40 -7.66
N GLU A 117 -13.35 -33.15 -6.59
CA GLU A 117 -13.41 -34.61 -6.62
C GLU A 117 -14.60 -35.14 -7.44
N THR A 118 -15.68 -34.36 -7.55
CA THR A 118 -16.87 -34.77 -8.30
C THR A 118 -16.77 -34.45 -9.78
N PHE A 119 -15.76 -33.68 -10.21
CA PHE A 119 -15.62 -33.21 -11.59
C PHE A 119 -15.86 -34.32 -12.62
N HIS A 120 -16.78 -34.06 -13.55
CA HIS A 120 -17.29 -35.02 -14.54
C HIS A 120 -16.19 -35.87 -15.23
N ASN A 121 -15.06 -35.27 -15.59
CA ASN A 121 -13.93 -35.99 -16.17
C ASN A 121 -12.94 -36.46 -15.10
N ALA A 122 -12.89 -37.79 -14.89
CA ALA A 122 -12.07 -38.43 -13.87
C ALA A 122 -10.57 -38.09 -13.94
N SER A 123 -10.05 -37.81 -15.15
CA SER A 123 -8.64 -37.44 -15.35
C SER A 123 -8.28 -36.04 -14.85
N PHE A 124 -9.28 -35.18 -14.62
CA PHE A 124 -9.09 -33.82 -14.14
C PHE A 124 -9.45 -33.62 -12.67
N ARG A 125 -10.05 -34.61 -12.01
CA ARG A 125 -10.38 -34.54 -10.57
C ARG A 125 -9.15 -34.25 -9.73
N LYS A 126 -9.30 -33.36 -8.74
CA LYS A 126 -8.23 -32.90 -7.85
C LYS A 126 -7.08 -32.15 -8.53
N LYS A 127 -7.22 -31.76 -9.81
CA LYS A 127 -6.18 -30.97 -10.48
C LYS A 127 -6.33 -29.48 -10.16
N CYS A 128 -5.20 -28.89 -9.84
CA CYS A 128 -4.97 -27.47 -9.67
C CYS A 128 -4.26 -26.94 -10.91
N PHE A 129 -4.89 -26.00 -11.61
CA PHE A 129 -4.37 -25.37 -12.81
C PHE A 129 -3.90 -23.96 -12.47
N LEU A 130 -2.59 -23.72 -12.51
CA LEU A 130 -2.01 -22.40 -12.28
C LEU A 130 -1.93 -21.62 -13.59
N LYS A 131 -2.39 -20.37 -13.56
CA LYS A 131 -2.63 -19.58 -14.76
C LYS A 131 -2.07 -18.17 -14.62
N GLN A 132 -1.68 -17.62 -15.76
CA GLN A 132 -1.24 -16.23 -15.90
C GLN A 132 -1.81 -15.59 -17.17
N SER A 133 -1.84 -14.25 -17.21
CA SER A 133 -2.23 -13.48 -18.38
C SER A 133 -1.38 -12.22 -18.54
N SER A 134 -1.51 -11.50 -19.66
CA SER A 134 -0.79 -10.23 -19.89
C SER A 134 -1.16 -9.13 -18.90
N VAL A 135 -2.40 -9.14 -18.40
CA VAL A 135 -2.99 -8.05 -17.60
C VAL A 135 -3.36 -8.48 -16.18
N GLY A 136 -2.97 -9.68 -15.74
CA GLY A 136 -3.28 -10.21 -14.41
C GLY A 136 -4.72 -10.69 -14.20
N THR A 137 -5.62 -10.39 -15.14
CA THR A 137 -7.02 -10.84 -15.15
C THR A 137 -7.25 -11.96 -16.16
N PRO A 138 -8.29 -12.80 -16.00
CA PRO A 138 -8.60 -13.86 -16.97
C PRO A 138 -8.81 -13.34 -18.39
N THR A 139 -8.44 -14.14 -19.39
CA THR A 139 -8.68 -13.82 -20.81
C THR A 139 -10.11 -14.09 -21.23
N SER A 140 -10.81 -14.96 -20.50
CA SER A 140 -12.25 -15.20 -20.58
C SER A 140 -12.70 -15.84 -19.25
N ILE A 141 -14.00 -15.88 -18.97
CA ILE A 141 -14.55 -16.64 -17.84
C ILE A 141 -15.74 -17.45 -18.33
N LYS A 142 -15.74 -18.75 -18.03
CA LYS A 142 -16.79 -19.70 -18.40
C LYS A 142 -17.51 -20.20 -17.16
N VAL A 143 -18.81 -20.43 -17.29
CA VAL A 143 -19.57 -21.20 -16.30
C VAL A 143 -19.24 -22.66 -16.52
N LEU A 144 -18.71 -23.32 -15.50
CA LEU A 144 -18.32 -24.71 -15.52
C LEU A 144 -18.59 -25.30 -14.13
N ASP A 145 -19.47 -26.28 -14.05
CA ASP A 145 -19.80 -26.90 -12.78
C ASP A 145 -18.60 -27.67 -12.20
N GLU A 146 -18.62 -27.86 -10.88
CA GLU A 146 -17.64 -28.68 -10.15
C GLU A 146 -16.19 -28.17 -10.18
N VAL A 147 -15.98 -26.90 -10.57
CA VAL A 147 -14.70 -26.19 -10.41
C VAL A 147 -14.79 -25.01 -9.45
N VAL A 148 -13.64 -24.60 -8.92
CA VAL A 148 -13.46 -23.41 -8.09
C VAL A 148 -12.28 -22.61 -8.62
N SER A 149 -12.49 -21.35 -9.00
CA SER A 149 -11.41 -20.44 -9.40
C SER A 149 -11.16 -19.35 -8.37
N GLY A 150 -9.95 -18.81 -8.34
CA GLY A 150 -9.59 -17.72 -7.43
C GLY A 150 -8.29 -17.05 -7.84
N PHE A 151 -7.96 -15.94 -7.17
CA PHE A 151 -6.72 -15.20 -7.41
C PHE A 151 -5.62 -15.60 -6.42
N SER A 152 -4.39 -15.34 -6.82
CA SER A 152 -3.23 -15.34 -5.94
C SER A 152 -3.43 -14.35 -4.79
N LEU A 153 -3.03 -14.74 -3.58
CA LEU A 153 -3.13 -13.92 -2.37
C LEU A 153 -1.85 -13.14 -2.05
N LYS A 154 -0.93 -13.00 -3.03
CA LYS A 154 0.26 -12.13 -2.89
C LYS A 154 -0.12 -10.69 -2.47
N PRO A 155 -1.11 -10.02 -3.10
CA PRO A 155 -1.54 -8.69 -2.64
C PRO A 155 -2.17 -8.67 -1.23
N CYS A 156 -2.55 -9.84 -0.71
CA CYS A 156 -3.04 -10.00 0.66
C CYS A 156 -1.91 -10.22 1.67
N GLN A 157 -0.64 -10.20 1.24
CA GLN A 157 0.54 -10.43 2.09
C GLN A 157 0.59 -11.86 2.67
N LEU A 158 0.11 -12.85 1.92
CA LEU A 158 0.04 -14.25 2.36
C LEU A 158 1.06 -15.18 1.68
N SER A 159 1.92 -14.65 0.82
CA SER A 159 3.00 -15.42 0.20
C SER A 159 4.01 -15.91 1.23
N GLU A 160 4.49 -17.15 1.03
CA GLU A 160 5.59 -17.79 1.76
C GLU A 160 6.90 -17.78 0.94
N ILE A 161 6.88 -17.25 -0.29
CA ILE A 161 8.11 -17.07 -1.10
C ILE A 161 8.98 -15.98 -0.45
N ASP A 162 10.30 -16.21 -0.49
CA ASP A 162 11.29 -15.23 -0.03
C ASP A 162 11.09 -13.86 -0.70
N CYS A 163 11.06 -12.83 0.14
CA CYS A 163 10.95 -11.44 -0.27
C CYS A 163 12.36 -10.87 -0.49
N GLN A 164 12.76 -10.69 -1.75
CA GLN A 164 14.03 -10.04 -2.08
C GLN A 164 13.82 -8.53 -2.07
N MET A 165 14.33 -7.86 -1.04
CA MET A 165 14.28 -6.39 -0.93
C MET A 165 15.56 -5.71 -1.38
N ASP A 166 16.59 -6.49 -1.71
CA ASP A 166 17.90 -5.99 -2.08
C ASP A 166 17.84 -5.14 -3.36
N ILE A 167 18.60 -4.05 -3.33
CA ILE A 167 18.83 -3.17 -4.47
C ILE A 167 20.28 -3.31 -4.88
N PHE A 168 20.50 -3.49 -6.18
CA PHE A 168 21.80 -3.78 -6.77
C PHE A 168 22.26 -2.56 -7.57
N GLU A 169 23.17 -1.78 -6.99
CA GLU A 169 23.79 -0.62 -7.63
C GLU A 169 24.81 -1.05 -8.68
N ASP A 170 24.90 -0.28 -9.76
CA ASP A 170 25.73 -0.54 -10.94
C ASP A 170 25.54 -1.95 -11.55
N GLN A 171 24.32 -2.47 -11.46
CA GLN A 171 23.93 -3.77 -11.99
C GLN A 171 22.68 -3.65 -12.87
N GLU A 172 22.75 -4.26 -14.05
CA GLU A 172 21.61 -4.58 -14.90
C GLU A 172 21.25 -6.06 -14.78
N PHE A 173 19.99 -6.35 -14.48
CA PHE A 173 19.46 -7.71 -14.55
C PHE A 173 19.17 -8.14 -15.99
N SER A 174 19.68 -9.31 -16.37
CA SER A 174 19.27 -9.97 -17.62
C SER A 174 17.88 -10.61 -17.49
N GLY A 175 17.15 -10.69 -18.61
CA GLY A 175 15.84 -11.31 -18.69
C GLY A 175 15.00 -10.72 -19.81
N MET A 176 13.71 -11.09 -19.85
CA MET A 176 12.77 -10.59 -20.84
C MET A 176 12.21 -9.23 -20.42
N ASN A 177 12.41 -8.21 -21.26
CA ASN A 177 11.78 -6.90 -21.11
C ASN A 177 10.28 -6.99 -21.42
N ILE A 178 9.44 -6.58 -20.48
CA ILE A 178 7.99 -6.57 -20.64
C ILE A 178 7.53 -5.23 -21.21
N THR A 179 7.96 -4.16 -20.57
CA THR A 179 7.59 -2.77 -20.87
C THR A 179 8.54 -1.83 -20.13
N SER A 180 8.46 -0.54 -20.44
CA SER A 180 9.22 0.50 -19.76
C SER A 180 8.35 1.68 -19.31
N PHE A 181 8.84 2.41 -18.31
CA PHE A 181 8.23 3.62 -17.77
C PHE A 181 9.31 4.65 -17.47
N PHE A 182 9.04 5.94 -17.61
CA PHE A 182 9.91 6.96 -17.03
C PHE A 182 9.55 7.17 -15.56
N THR A 183 10.53 7.03 -14.68
CA THR A 183 10.35 7.16 -13.24
C THR A 183 11.43 8.08 -12.65
N PRO A 184 11.09 8.92 -11.67
CA PRO A 184 12.06 9.87 -11.13
C PRO A 184 13.13 9.20 -10.27
N ASP A 185 12.83 8.04 -9.68
CA ASP A 185 13.75 7.29 -8.82
C ASP A 185 13.43 5.78 -8.84
N ILE A 186 14.31 5.02 -8.17
CA ILE A 186 14.23 3.56 -8.01
C ILE A 186 12.98 3.14 -7.22
N SER A 187 12.56 3.94 -6.24
CA SER A 187 11.41 3.61 -5.38
C SER A 187 10.10 3.59 -6.18
N VAL A 188 9.93 4.54 -7.10
CA VAL A 188 8.81 4.55 -8.03
C VAL A 188 8.90 3.37 -9.00
N CYS A 189 10.08 3.09 -9.55
CA CYS A 189 10.30 1.95 -10.44
C CYS A 189 9.92 0.62 -9.77
N GLN A 190 10.37 0.41 -8.53
CA GLN A 190 10.03 -0.77 -7.72
C GLN A 190 8.53 -0.85 -7.42
N THR A 191 7.89 0.28 -7.11
CA THR A 191 6.44 0.34 -6.86
C THR A 191 5.66 -0.06 -8.11
N ILE A 192 6.04 0.48 -9.28
CA ILE A 192 5.41 0.10 -10.55
C ILE A 192 5.62 -1.40 -10.80
N CYS A 193 6.84 -1.93 -10.66
CA CYS A 193 7.09 -3.36 -10.83
C CYS A 193 6.23 -4.22 -9.87
N THR A 194 6.12 -3.81 -8.61
CA THR A 194 5.35 -4.53 -7.58
C THR A 194 3.87 -4.71 -7.97
N TYR A 195 3.27 -3.71 -8.60
CA TYR A 195 1.86 -3.73 -8.99
C TYR A 195 1.63 -4.10 -10.46
N PHE A 196 2.69 -4.27 -11.26
CA PHE A 196 2.58 -4.68 -12.64
C PHE A 196 2.54 -6.22 -12.73
N PRO A 197 1.43 -6.85 -13.19
CA PRO A 197 1.20 -8.29 -12.98
C PRO A 197 2.31 -9.24 -13.43
N LYS A 198 3.04 -8.89 -14.50
CA LYS A 198 4.12 -9.74 -15.03
C LYS A 198 5.51 -9.38 -14.53
N CYS A 199 5.69 -8.25 -13.87
CA CYS A 199 7.01 -7.82 -13.44
C CYS A 199 7.44 -8.62 -12.22
N LEU A 200 8.62 -9.23 -12.30
CA LEU A 200 9.25 -9.91 -11.17
C LEU A 200 10.42 -9.08 -10.63
N PHE A 201 11.14 -8.43 -11.53
CA PHE A 201 12.29 -7.61 -11.23
C PHE A 201 12.43 -6.50 -12.27
N PHE A 202 13.27 -5.51 -12.00
CA PHE A 202 13.42 -4.34 -12.83
C PHE A 202 14.88 -3.88 -12.92
N THR A 203 15.17 -3.06 -13.93
CA THR A 203 16.40 -2.27 -14.03
C THR A 203 16.03 -0.81 -14.27
N PHE A 204 16.56 0.09 -13.46
CA PHE A 204 16.37 1.53 -13.55
C PHE A 204 17.68 2.18 -14.00
N PHE A 205 17.64 2.95 -15.09
CA PHE A 205 18.76 3.75 -15.53
C PHE A 205 18.69 5.14 -14.89
N THR A 206 19.72 5.52 -14.13
CA THR A 206 19.71 6.79 -13.38
C THR A 206 19.81 7.99 -14.31
N ARG A 207 19.77 9.21 -13.74
CA ARG A 207 19.96 10.44 -14.51
C ARG A 207 21.40 10.60 -15.02
N GLU A 208 22.35 9.93 -14.38
CA GLU A 208 23.76 9.88 -14.77
C GLU A 208 24.02 8.89 -15.92
N TRP A 209 23.00 8.14 -16.38
CA TRP A 209 23.13 7.18 -17.47
C TRP A 209 23.66 7.85 -18.76
N GLN A 210 24.53 7.11 -19.45
CA GLN A 210 25.29 7.61 -20.62
C GLN A 210 24.39 7.92 -21.83
N ILE A 211 23.31 7.15 -22.01
CA ILE A 211 22.37 7.33 -23.11
C ILE A 211 21.24 8.24 -22.64
N GLU A 212 21.24 9.49 -23.12
CA GLU A 212 20.30 10.53 -22.67
C GLU A 212 18.82 10.10 -22.79
N SER A 213 18.44 9.46 -23.90
CA SER A 213 17.07 8.98 -24.13
C SER A 213 16.61 7.85 -23.21
N GLN A 214 17.53 7.25 -22.45
CA GLN A 214 17.24 6.18 -21.49
C GLN A 214 17.37 6.63 -20.03
N ARG A 215 17.74 7.89 -19.77
CA ARG A 215 17.79 8.41 -18.40
C ARG A 215 16.41 8.33 -17.78
N ASN A 216 16.37 7.96 -16.50
CA ASN A 216 15.13 7.75 -15.75
C ASN A 216 14.22 6.64 -16.30
N LEU A 217 14.71 5.80 -17.21
CA LEU A 217 13.94 4.70 -17.76
C LEU A 217 13.98 3.50 -16.80
N CYS A 218 12.80 3.08 -16.37
CA CYS A 218 12.54 1.88 -15.60
C CYS A 218 12.11 0.75 -16.56
N LEU A 219 12.97 -0.25 -16.74
CA LEU A 219 12.65 -1.47 -17.48
C LEU A 219 12.04 -2.51 -16.54
N LEU A 220 10.79 -2.90 -16.81
CA LEU A 220 10.15 -4.00 -16.10
C LEU A 220 10.48 -5.33 -16.79
N LYS A 221 10.93 -6.30 -15.99
CA LYS A 221 11.51 -7.54 -16.50
C LYS A 221 10.87 -8.77 -15.84
N THR A 222 11.00 -9.89 -16.54
CA THR A 222 10.60 -11.23 -16.07
C THR A 222 11.51 -12.29 -16.67
N SER A 223 11.39 -13.53 -16.21
CA SER A 223 12.11 -14.68 -16.74
C SER A 223 11.28 -15.95 -16.60
N THR A 224 11.67 -17.00 -17.32
CA THR A 224 11.06 -18.32 -17.20
C THR A 224 11.36 -18.98 -15.86
N SER A 225 12.56 -18.74 -15.30
CA SER A 225 12.98 -19.25 -13.99
C SER A 225 12.39 -18.48 -12.81
N GLY A 226 11.85 -17.29 -13.05
CA GLY A 226 11.35 -16.40 -12.00
C GLY A 226 12.43 -15.56 -11.30
N ILE A 227 13.70 -15.72 -11.68
CA ILE A 227 14.85 -14.95 -11.19
C ILE A 227 15.67 -14.37 -12.36
N PRO A 228 16.45 -13.31 -12.17
CA PRO A 228 17.36 -12.79 -13.19
C PRO A 228 18.32 -13.86 -13.70
N GLU A 229 18.53 -13.90 -15.02
CA GLU A 229 19.41 -14.91 -15.66
C GLU A 229 20.89 -14.60 -15.43
N ALA A 230 21.23 -13.33 -15.27
CA ALA A 230 22.58 -12.84 -14.99
C ALA A 230 22.52 -11.44 -14.36
N LEU A 231 23.55 -11.11 -13.60
CA LEU A 231 23.84 -9.76 -13.12
C LEU A 231 24.96 -9.19 -13.99
N ILE A 232 24.67 -8.11 -14.72
CA ILE A 232 25.60 -7.49 -15.65
C ILE A 232 26.05 -6.17 -15.05
N SER A 233 27.35 -6.04 -14.76
CA SER A 233 27.92 -4.78 -14.27
C SER A 233 27.72 -3.67 -15.30
N ARG A 234 26.96 -2.64 -14.91
CA ARG A 234 26.67 -1.46 -15.72
C ARG A 234 26.54 -0.24 -14.82
N GLU A 235 27.54 0.63 -14.90
CA GLU A 235 27.57 1.88 -14.13
C GLU A 235 26.32 2.72 -14.37
N ASN A 236 25.70 3.24 -13.32
CA ASN A 236 24.45 4.01 -13.36
C ASN A 236 23.19 3.22 -13.75
N ALA A 237 23.25 1.88 -13.73
CA ALA A 237 22.08 1.02 -13.74
C ALA A 237 21.82 0.47 -12.34
N VAL A 238 20.59 0.52 -11.87
CA VAL A 238 20.19 0.00 -10.56
C VAL A 238 19.08 -1.01 -10.72
N SER A 239 19.27 -2.23 -10.23
CA SER A 239 18.28 -3.30 -10.37
C SER A 239 17.69 -3.71 -9.02
N GLY A 240 16.51 -4.31 -9.05
CA GLY A 240 15.81 -4.78 -7.86
C GLY A 240 14.58 -5.61 -8.19
N PHE A 241 13.83 -5.99 -7.17
CA PHE A 241 12.69 -6.90 -7.28
C PHE A 241 11.36 -6.22 -6.96
N GLY A 242 10.29 -6.74 -7.57
CA GLY A 242 8.92 -6.42 -7.17
C GLY A 242 8.61 -7.02 -5.80
N LEU A 243 7.86 -6.29 -4.98
CA LEU A 243 7.67 -6.62 -3.56
C LEU A 243 6.34 -7.30 -3.24
N LEU A 244 5.64 -7.82 -4.26
CA LEU A 244 4.30 -8.38 -4.07
C LEU A 244 4.32 -9.70 -3.28
N ASN A 245 5.44 -10.42 -3.32
CA ASN A 245 5.67 -11.65 -2.53
C ASN A 245 5.92 -11.36 -1.05
N CYS A 246 6.16 -10.10 -0.68
CA CYS A 246 6.49 -9.72 0.68
C CYS A 246 5.22 -9.68 1.55
N ARG A 247 5.33 -10.17 2.79
CA ARG A 247 4.25 -10.07 3.80
C ARG A 247 4.11 -8.67 4.40
N ARG A 248 4.46 -7.64 3.62
CA ARG A 248 4.44 -6.23 4.02
C ARG A 248 3.65 -5.42 3.01
N SER A 249 2.81 -4.52 3.52
CA SER A 249 2.06 -3.59 2.68
C SER A 249 2.99 -2.49 2.14
N PHE A 250 3.25 -2.51 0.84
CA PHE A 250 3.86 -1.40 0.11
C PHE A 250 2.75 -0.63 -0.60
N PRO A 251 2.33 0.55 -0.12
CA PRO A 251 1.25 1.28 -0.76
C PRO A 251 1.65 1.66 -2.20
N ALA A 252 0.70 1.61 -3.14
CA ALA A 252 0.87 2.11 -4.52
C ALA A 252 0.91 3.65 -4.52
N CYS A 253 1.83 4.24 -3.76
CA CYS A 253 1.84 5.63 -3.38
C CYS A 253 3.22 6.23 -3.55
N ASN A 254 3.27 7.42 -4.15
CA ASN A 254 4.44 8.27 -4.09
C ASN A 254 4.06 9.68 -3.63
N SER A 255 4.38 9.99 -2.38
CA SER A 255 4.15 11.33 -1.80
C SER A 255 5.32 12.28 -1.98
N ARG A 256 6.46 11.81 -2.49
CA ARG A 256 7.66 12.64 -2.66
C ARG A 256 7.46 13.63 -3.81
N THR A 257 8.12 14.77 -3.68
CA THR A 257 8.25 15.77 -4.74
C THR A 257 9.70 15.88 -5.16
N TYR A 258 9.91 16.02 -6.46
CA TYR A 258 11.19 15.94 -7.13
C TYR A 258 11.60 17.32 -7.61
N MET A 259 12.63 17.87 -6.98
CA MET A 259 13.21 19.14 -7.37
C MET A 259 14.02 18.99 -8.65
N HIS A 260 14.04 20.04 -9.45
CA HIS A 260 14.75 20.14 -10.72
C HIS A 260 14.29 19.13 -11.79
N MET A 261 13.03 18.66 -11.69
CA MET A 261 12.43 17.73 -12.64
C MET A 261 11.13 18.28 -13.19
N ASN A 262 10.91 18.08 -14.49
CA ASN A 262 9.69 18.36 -15.22
C ASN A 262 9.11 17.06 -15.78
N PHE A 263 7.93 16.69 -15.32
CA PHE A 263 7.23 15.50 -15.80
C PHE A 263 6.36 15.88 -17.00
N LEU A 264 6.72 15.39 -18.17
CA LEU A 264 5.94 15.61 -19.38
C LEU A 264 4.79 14.61 -19.50
N GLY A 265 3.70 15.07 -20.09
CA GLY A 265 2.45 14.33 -20.31
C GLY A 265 1.39 15.25 -20.88
N ASP A 266 0.20 14.70 -21.09
CA ASP A 266 -0.95 15.44 -21.59
C ASP A 266 -1.38 16.47 -20.53
N GLU A 267 -1.53 17.73 -20.96
CA GLU A 267 -1.91 18.83 -20.08
C GLU A 267 -3.41 18.85 -19.85
N LEU A 268 -3.81 18.70 -18.59
CA LEU A 268 -5.22 18.75 -18.18
C LEU A 268 -5.65 20.18 -17.89
N ASN A 269 -4.84 20.91 -17.12
CA ASN A 269 -5.11 22.27 -16.71
C ASN A 269 -3.84 22.94 -16.18
N VAL A 270 -3.81 24.27 -16.24
CA VAL A 270 -2.80 25.11 -15.59
C VAL A 270 -3.49 25.98 -14.56
N THR A 271 -3.03 25.88 -13.31
CA THR A 271 -3.59 26.64 -12.18
C THR A 271 -2.49 27.41 -11.46
N TYR A 272 -2.86 28.36 -10.60
CA TYR A 272 -1.89 29.14 -9.82
C TYR A 272 -1.97 28.76 -8.34
N THR A 273 -0.86 28.28 -7.77
CA THR A 273 -0.82 27.78 -6.39
C THR A 273 0.33 28.40 -5.60
N LYS A 274 0.17 28.46 -4.27
CA LYS A 274 1.25 28.90 -3.36
C LYS A 274 2.13 27.70 -2.98
N GLY A 275 3.10 27.39 -3.83
CA GLY A 275 4.09 26.34 -3.60
C GLY A 275 3.67 24.95 -4.09
N HIS A 276 4.68 24.09 -4.28
CA HIS A 276 4.50 22.77 -4.91
C HIS A 276 3.61 21.80 -4.13
N ARG A 277 3.51 21.94 -2.79
CA ARG A 277 2.60 21.10 -1.99
C ARG A 277 1.13 21.42 -2.24
N ALA A 278 0.80 22.71 -2.41
CA ALA A 278 -0.53 23.12 -2.81
C ALA A 278 -0.84 22.61 -4.24
N CYS A 279 0.13 22.67 -5.14
CA CYS A 279 0.01 22.07 -6.47
C CYS A 279 -0.26 20.56 -6.43
N GLN A 280 0.45 19.82 -5.55
CA GLN A 280 0.21 18.39 -5.34
C GLN A 280 -1.21 18.10 -4.82
N GLN A 281 -1.71 18.95 -3.92
CA GLN A 281 -3.08 18.82 -3.41
C GLN A 281 -4.10 19.08 -4.52
N VAL A 282 -3.92 20.12 -5.34
CA VAL A 282 -4.79 20.39 -6.49
C VAL A 282 -4.78 19.21 -7.47
N CYS A 283 -3.62 18.63 -7.77
CA CYS A 283 -3.54 17.41 -8.60
C CYS A 283 -4.19 16.19 -7.93
N THR A 284 -4.24 16.14 -6.61
CA THR A 284 -4.91 15.07 -5.86
C THR A 284 -6.44 15.22 -5.94
N ASP A 285 -6.92 16.46 -5.90
CA ASP A 285 -8.35 16.78 -5.93
C ASP A 285 -8.94 16.69 -7.34
N VAL A 286 -8.14 16.96 -8.39
CA VAL A 286 -8.52 16.74 -9.79
C VAL A 286 -8.36 15.25 -10.12
N ILE A 287 -9.47 14.51 -10.18
CA ILE A 287 -9.46 13.04 -10.28
C ILE A 287 -8.65 12.50 -11.46
N ARG A 288 -8.56 13.23 -12.58
CA ARG A 288 -7.79 12.81 -13.76
C ARG A 288 -6.30 13.11 -13.65
N CYS A 289 -5.88 14.09 -12.83
CA CYS A 289 -4.48 14.49 -12.69
C CYS A 289 -3.64 13.40 -12.03
N GLN A 290 -2.72 12.79 -12.77
CA GLN A 290 -1.86 11.70 -12.30
C GLN A 290 -0.57 12.23 -11.68
N PHE A 291 -0.03 13.29 -12.28
CA PHE A 291 1.19 13.95 -11.84
C PHE A 291 1.16 15.42 -12.21
N PHE A 292 2.05 16.20 -11.61
CA PHE A 292 2.10 17.64 -11.81
C PHE A 292 3.55 18.14 -11.95
N THR A 293 3.69 19.35 -12.50
CA THR A 293 4.91 20.14 -12.41
C THR A 293 4.57 21.57 -11.97
N TYR A 294 5.24 22.04 -10.92
CA TYR A 294 5.15 23.38 -10.37
C TYR A 294 6.37 24.21 -10.79
N PHE A 295 6.14 25.44 -11.23
CA PHE A 295 7.15 26.35 -11.76
C PHE A 295 7.35 27.54 -10.80
N PRO A 296 8.28 27.47 -9.84
CA PRO A 296 8.51 28.53 -8.84
C PRO A 296 9.21 29.80 -9.35
N LEU A 297 9.61 29.87 -10.62
CA LEU A 297 10.33 31.01 -11.16
C LEU A 297 9.40 32.23 -11.28
N GLN A 298 9.93 33.42 -11.01
CA GLN A 298 9.14 34.65 -10.92
C GLN A 298 8.37 34.99 -12.21
N GLU A 299 8.89 34.60 -13.37
CA GLU A 299 8.22 34.72 -14.68
C GLU A 299 6.93 33.90 -14.78
N SER A 300 6.84 32.80 -14.03
CA SER A 300 5.68 31.90 -13.93
C SER A 300 4.81 32.19 -12.70
N CYS A 301 5.03 33.31 -12.01
CA CYS A 301 4.26 33.69 -10.82
C CYS A 301 3.44 34.96 -11.07
N ASN A 302 2.23 35.01 -10.51
CA ASN A 302 1.38 36.19 -10.54
C ASN A 302 1.74 37.19 -9.42
N GLU A 303 1.12 38.37 -9.44
CA GLU A 303 1.35 39.44 -8.45
C GLU A 303 1.00 39.03 -7.01
N GLU A 304 0.16 37.99 -6.81
CA GLU A 304 -0.19 37.45 -5.50
C GLU A 304 0.83 36.42 -4.95
N GLY A 305 1.93 36.19 -5.68
CA GLY A 305 2.97 35.21 -5.35
C GLY A 305 2.53 33.76 -5.52
N LYS A 306 1.49 33.50 -6.34
CA LYS A 306 1.10 32.14 -6.76
C LYS A 306 1.75 31.84 -8.09
N CYS A 307 2.28 30.63 -8.25
CA CYS A 307 2.96 30.24 -9.48
C CYS A 307 2.28 29.07 -10.20
N GLU A 308 2.62 28.91 -11.47
CA GLU A 308 2.05 27.92 -12.37
C GLU A 308 2.19 26.49 -11.83
N CYS A 309 1.07 25.79 -11.82
CA CYS A 309 0.89 24.41 -11.45
C CYS A 309 0.24 23.69 -12.63
N HIS A 310 1.04 22.95 -13.37
CA HIS A 310 0.60 22.17 -14.53
C HIS A 310 0.13 20.80 -14.06
N LEU A 311 -1.15 20.53 -14.24
CA LEU A 311 -1.79 19.25 -13.95
C LEU A 311 -1.72 18.38 -15.19
N ARG A 312 -1.19 17.16 -15.08
CA ARG A 312 -0.92 16.30 -16.22
C ARG A 312 -1.37 14.86 -16.02
N MET A 313 -1.52 14.16 -17.14
CA MET A 313 -1.77 12.72 -17.16
C MET A 313 -1.07 12.05 -18.35
N SER A 314 -1.12 10.73 -18.37
CA SER A 314 -0.73 9.88 -19.47
C SER A 314 -1.61 8.63 -19.49
N SER A 315 -1.47 7.83 -20.55
CA SER A 315 -2.20 6.57 -20.68
C SER A 315 -1.83 5.53 -19.62
N ASN A 316 -0.62 5.60 -19.06
CA ASN A 316 -0.06 4.58 -18.18
C ASN A 316 0.18 5.04 -16.73
N GLY A 317 -0.09 6.31 -16.40
CA GLY A 317 0.10 6.85 -15.05
C GLY A 317 1.47 7.43 -14.75
N SER A 318 2.44 7.27 -15.66
CA SER A 318 3.81 7.77 -15.53
C SER A 318 4.09 8.89 -16.53
N PRO A 319 5.09 9.76 -16.26
CA PRO A 319 5.55 10.74 -17.24
C PRO A 319 5.93 10.06 -18.56
N VAL A 320 5.66 10.74 -19.67
CA VAL A 320 6.08 10.30 -21.01
C VAL A 320 7.57 10.57 -21.20
N GLU A 321 8.10 11.56 -20.50
CA GLU A 321 9.51 11.95 -20.45
C GLU A 321 9.76 12.74 -19.15
N ILE A 322 10.99 12.69 -18.64
CA ILE A 322 11.43 13.49 -17.48
C ILE A 322 12.59 14.38 -17.91
N ILE A 323 12.33 15.69 -17.96
CA ILE A 323 13.36 16.69 -18.28
C ILE A 323 13.94 17.25 -16.99
N HIS A 324 15.27 17.28 -16.90
CA HIS A 324 15.99 17.89 -15.77
C HIS A 324 16.25 19.36 -16.05
N GLY A 325 16.02 20.22 -15.06
CA GLY A 325 16.31 21.65 -15.18
C GLY A 325 16.02 22.45 -13.91
N PRO A 326 16.75 23.55 -13.67
CA PRO A 326 16.53 24.39 -12.50
C PRO A 326 15.11 24.97 -12.48
N GLY A 327 14.59 25.26 -11.28
CA GLY A 327 13.31 25.97 -11.13
C GLY A 327 12.06 25.18 -11.52
N ARG A 328 12.05 23.85 -11.35
CA ARG A 328 10.89 22.99 -11.61
C ARG A 328 10.74 21.96 -10.49
N ILE A 329 9.51 21.72 -10.04
CA ILE A 329 9.24 20.73 -8.98
C ILE A 329 8.09 19.85 -9.43
N SER A 330 8.33 18.55 -9.58
CA SER A 330 7.30 17.60 -10.00
C SER A 330 6.90 16.63 -8.90
N GLY A 331 5.75 15.98 -9.05
CA GLY A 331 5.29 14.95 -8.12
C GLY A 331 4.06 14.24 -8.64
N TYR A 332 3.61 13.24 -7.88
CA TYR A 332 2.42 12.46 -8.21
C TYR A 332 1.22 12.88 -7.37
N SER A 333 0.03 12.59 -7.89
CA SER A 333 -1.23 12.68 -7.17
C SER A 333 -1.23 11.71 -5.97
N LEU A 334 -1.76 12.17 -4.83
CA LEU A 334 -1.82 11.39 -3.59
C LEU A 334 -3.08 10.51 -3.50
N ARG A 335 -3.85 10.37 -4.59
CA ARG A 335 -5.13 9.64 -4.56
C ARG A 335 -5.00 8.15 -4.23
N LEU A 336 -3.88 7.52 -4.61
CA LEU A 336 -3.54 6.15 -4.25
C LEU A 336 -2.73 6.07 -2.94
N CYS A 337 -2.34 7.22 -2.40
CA CYS A 337 -1.57 7.34 -1.16
C CYS A 337 -2.37 7.20 0.12
N LYS A 338 -3.68 6.92 0.04
CA LYS A 338 -4.60 6.96 1.18
C LYS A 338 -4.32 5.85 2.22
N LYS A 339 -3.23 6.03 2.97
CA LYS A 339 -3.20 6.19 4.42
C LYS A 339 -3.23 7.70 4.71
N LYS A 340 -3.87 8.11 5.81
CA LYS A 340 -4.03 9.52 6.19
C LYS A 340 -2.67 10.26 6.21
N ALA A 341 -2.66 11.48 5.68
CA ALA A 341 -1.47 12.22 5.27
C ALA A 341 -0.47 12.44 6.43
N SER A 342 0.77 11.97 6.26
CA SER A 342 1.91 12.52 6.97
C SER A 342 2.74 13.39 6.01
N THR A 343 2.80 14.68 6.31
CA THR A 343 3.72 15.60 5.67
C THR A 343 5.12 15.38 6.24
N GLY A 344 6.06 14.89 5.43
CA GLY A 344 7.46 14.77 5.84
C GLY A 344 8.19 16.12 5.94
N LYS A 345 8.95 16.34 7.03
CA LYS A 345 10.44 16.33 7.06
C LYS A 345 11.03 16.67 8.46
N ASN A 346 12.05 15.88 8.83
CA ASN A 346 13.32 16.12 9.56
C ASN A 346 13.46 16.34 11.10
N ILE A 347 13.94 15.25 11.76
CA ILE A 347 15.09 15.03 12.70
C ILE A 347 15.08 15.54 14.18
N ARG A 348 14.85 14.55 15.10
CA ARG A 348 15.45 14.14 16.43
C ARG A 348 15.47 15.13 17.60
N ILE A 349 15.44 14.72 18.91
CA ILE A 349 16.38 13.84 19.69
C ILE A 349 15.78 13.39 21.11
N VAL A 350 16.46 12.55 21.95
CA VAL A 350 16.72 12.45 23.46
C VAL A 350 18.07 13.00 23.89
N GLY A 351 18.13 14.23 24.37
CA GLY A 351 19.12 15.13 23.82
C GLY A 351 18.51 15.98 22.72
N GLY A 352 17.22 16.30 22.62
CA GLY A 352 15.92 15.84 23.11
C GLY A 352 14.89 16.74 22.41
N THR A 353 13.99 16.36 21.47
CA THR A 353 13.00 17.31 20.93
C THR A 353 11.58 16.92 21.25
N ASP A 354 10.79 17.95 21.58
CA ASP A 354 9.36 17.83 21.81
C ASP A 354 8.70 17.18 20.59
N SER A 355 7.80 16.23 20.82
CA SER A 355 7.00 15.67 19.74
C SER A 355 5.98 16.68 19.21
N SER A 356 5.56 16.46 17.97
CA SER A 356 4.43 17.17 17.37
C SER A 356 3.14 16.36 17.50
N PRO A 357 1.96 17.02 17.51
CA PRO A 357 0.68 16.32 17.49
C PRO A 357 0.61 15.33 16.31
N GLY A 358 0.28 14.07 16.57
CA GLY A 358 0.12 13.03 15.55
C GLY A 358 1.42 12.41 15.02
N GLU A 359 2.58 12.79 15.57
CA GLU A 359 3.87 12.20 15.17
C GLU A 359 3.99 10.73 15.56
N TRP A 360 3.47 10.38 16.74
CA TRP A 360 3.48 9.01 17.27
C TRP A 360 2.05 8.56 17.59
N PRO A 361 1.19 8.39 16.56
CA PRO A 361 -0.24 8.27 16.75
C PRO A 361 -0.65 6.95 17.41
N TRP A 362 0.25 5.98 17.53
CA TRP A 362 0.02 4.75 18.30
C TRP A 362 0.26 4.90 19.79
N GLN A 363 0.94 5.96 20.22
CA GLN A 363 1.26 6.17 21.64
C GLN A 363 0.00 6.49 22.43
N VAL A 364 -0.18 5.80 23.56
CA VAL A 364 -1.25 6.10 24.52
C VAL A 364 -0.71 6.33 25.91
N SER A 365 -1.39 7.19 26.66
CA SER A 365 -1.15 7.43 28.07
C SER A 365 -2.10 6.58 28.90
N LEU A 366 -1.53 5.69 29.72
CA LEU A 366 -2.28 4.78 30.59
C LEU A 366 -2.37 5.38 31.99
N HIS A 367 -3.59 5.65 32.43
CA HIS A 367 -3.87 6.28 33.72
C HIS A 367 -4.53 5.31 34.69
N VAL A 368 -4.07 5.40 35.94
CA VAL A 368 -4.66 4.66 37.06
C VAL A 368 -5.56 5.54 37.89
N LYS A 369 -6.62 4.93 38.44
CA LYS A 369 -7.51 5.56 39.40
C LYS A 369 -7.06 5.22 40.83
N LEU A 370 -6.36 6.15 41.46
CA LEU A 370 -6.07 6.15 42.90
C LEU A 370 -6.81 7.35 43.54
N SER A 371 -6.23 8.01 44.55
CA SER A 371 -6.78 9.25 45.15
C SER A 371 -6.77 10.46 44.20
N ARG A 372 -5.90 10.45 43.19
CA ARG A 372 -5.87 11.40 42.05
C ARG A 372 -5.52 10.65 40.78
N GLN A 373 -6.09 11.08 39.64
CA GLN A 373 -5.73 10.57 38.33
C GLN A 373 -4.26 10.89 38.05
N ARG A 374 -3.48 9.87 37.66
CA ARG A 374 -2.09 10.06 37.25
C ARG A 374 -1.73 9.14 36.09
N HIS A 375 -0.84 9.64 35.23
CA HIS A 375 -0.11 8.81 34.29
C HIS A 375 0.66 7.73 35.06
N LEU A 376 0.59 6.49 34.59
CA LEU A 376 1.37 5.37 35.10
C LEU A 376 2.35 4.86 34.06
N CYS A 377 1.86 4.55 32.86
CA CYS A 377 2.64 3.91 31.81
C CYS A 377 2.24 4.39 30.41
N GLY A 378 3.10 4.09 29.43
CA GLY A 378 2.75 4.14 28.02
C GLY A 378 2.12 2.84 27.52
N GLY A 379 1.50 2.90 26.35
CA GLY A 379 1.07 1.73 25.60
C GLY A 379 1.05 2.04 24.10
N SER A 380 0.81 1.02 23.29
CA SER A 380 0.71 1.17 21.84
C SER A 380 -0.62 0.64 21.32
N ILE A 381 -1.30 1.44 20.51
CA ILE A 381 -2.48 1.00 19.76
C ILE A 381 -1.99 -0.03 18.75
N ILE A 382 -2.54 -1.25 18.77
CA ILE A 382 -2.23 -2.29 17.76
C ILE A 382 -3.46 -2.65 16.92
N SER A 383 -4.65 -2.24 17.35
CA SER A 383 -5.88 -2.30 16.56
C SER A 383 -6.94 -1.35 17.15
N ASN A 384 -8.13 -1.30 16.55
CA ASN A 384 -9.19 -0.41 17.00
C ASN A 384 -9.76 -0.75 18.39
N ARG A 385 -9.46 -1.93 18.96
CA ARG A 385 -9.92 -2.34 20.30
C ARG A 385 -8.82 -2.83 21.22
N TRP A 386 -7.56 -2.82 20.78
CA TRP A 386 -6.46 -3.44 21.52
C TRP A 386 -5.29 -2.49 21.68
N ILE A 387 -4.85 -2.37 22.94
CA ILE A 387 -3.62 -1.71 23.34
C ILE A 387 -2.64 -2.77 23.83
N LEU A 388 -1.39 -2.68 23.37
CA LEU A 388 -0.28 -3.46 23.88
C LEU A 388 0.50 -2.65 24.92
N THR A 389 0.85 -3.25 26.05
CA THR A 389 1.65 -2.62 27.11
C THR A 389 2.43 -3.67 27.90
N ALA A 390 3.19 -3.22 28.90
CA ALA A 390 3.94 -4.10 29.80
C ALA A 390 3.04 -4.65 30.91
N ALA A 391 3.27 -5.89 31.34
CA ALA A 391 2.51 -6.54 32.40
C ALA A 391 2.75 -5.87 33.77
N HIS A 392 3.96 -5.37 34.03
CA HIS A 392 4.29 -4.70 35.30
C HIS A 392 3.51 -3.39 35.52
N CYS A 393 2.87 -2.83 34.50
CA CYS A 393 2.02 -1.64 34.61
C CYS A 393 0.65 -1.92 35.27
N ASN A 394 0.32 -3.18 35.54
CA ASN A 394 -1.02 -3.60 35.93
C ASN A 394 -1.18 -3.80 37.45
N PRO A 395 -1.57 -2.77 38.20
CA PRO A 395 -2.93 -2.97 38.73
C PRO A 395 -3.71 -1.67 38.72
N ASN A 396 -4.84 -1.70 38.02
CA ASN A 396 -5.87 -0.65 37.97
C ASN A 396 -5.70 0.42 36.88
N ILE A 397 -5.15 0.05 35.71
CA ILE A 397 -5.27 0.88 34.51
C ILE A 397 -6.75 0.96 34.15
N TRP A 398 -7.32 2.17 34.20
CA TRP A 398 -8.75 2.42 34.03
C TRP A 398 -9.03 3.30 32.81
N ARG A 399 -8.10 4.20 32.47
CA ARG A 399 -8.25 5.23 31.43
C ARG A 399 -7.11 5.13 30.43
N VAL A 400 -7.47 5.01 29.15
CA VAL A 400 -6.53 5.10 28.02
C VAL A 400 -6.81 6.41 27.30
N TYR A 401 -5.81 7.28 27.26
CA TYR A 401 -5.85 8.51 26.46
C TYR A 401 -4.99 8.34 25.22
N ALA A 402 -5.58 8.56 24.05
CA ALA A 402 -4.90 8.54 22.75
C ALA A 402 -4.86 9.96 22.17
N GLY A 403 -3.87 10.23 21.31
CA GLY A 403 -3.73 11.54 20.67
C GLY A 403 -3.40 12.70 21.61
N ILE A 404 -2.82 12.39 22.77
CA ILE A 404 -2.34 13.41 23.73
C ILE A 404 -0.88 13.70 23.46
N LEU A 405 -0.53 15.00 23.43
CA LEU A 405 0.87 15.42 23.36
C LEU A 405 1.38 15.76 24.76
N LYS A 406 0.63 16.58 25.50
CA LYS A 406 1.01 17.02 26.84
C LYS A 406 0.07 16.46 27.90
N GLN A 407 0.63 15.91 28.98
CA GLN A 407 -0.13 15.49 30.16
C GLN A 407 -0.94 16.64 30.78
N SER A 408 -0.49 17.89 30.61
CA SER A 408 -1.23 19.07 31.03
C SER A 408 -2.49 19.36 30.20
N GLU A 409 -2.65 18.76 29.02
CA GLU A 409 -3.87 18.86 28.19
C GLU A 409 -5.01 17.99 28.74
N ILE A 410 -4.70 17.03 29.63
CA ILE A 410 -5.69 16.12 30.20
C ILE A 410 -6.41 16.80 31.37
N ASN A 411 -7.69 17.07 31.19
CA ASN A 411 -8.62 17.61 32.19
C ASN A 411 -9.83 16.65 32.38
N GLU A 412 -10.86 17.10 33.11
CA GLU A 412 -12.03 16.26 33.42
C GLU A 412 -12.90 15.94 32.19
N ASP A 413 -12.89 16.81 31.19
CA ASP A 413 -13.68 16.70 29.96
C ASP A 413 -12.94 15.97 28.83
N THR A 414 -11.65 15.66 29.01
CA THR A 414 -10.85 14.97 27.99
C THR A 414 -11.41 13.58 27.70
N PRO A 415 -11.75 13.26 26.43
CA PRO A 415 -12.23 11.93 26.06
C PRO A 415 -11.20 10.84 26.36
N PHE A 416 -11.68 9.69 26.83
CA PHE A 416 -10.85 8.52 27.13
C PHE A 416 -11.57 7.23 26.78
N PHE A 417 -10.80 6.17 26.56
CA PHE A 417 -11.31 4.81 26.44
C PHE A 417 -11.22 4.11 27.79
N ARG A 418 -12.26 3.36 28.17
CA ARG A 418 -12.20 2.50 29.36
C ARG A 418 -11.64 1.15 28.96
N VAL A 419 -10.97 0.51 29.91
CA VAL A 419 -10.49 -0.85 29.75
C VAL A 419 -11.58 -1.82 30.20
N GLU A 420 -12.03 -2.68 29.29
CA GLU A 420 -12.98 -3.77 29.54
C GLU A 420 -12.27 -4.96 30.19
N GLU A 421 -11.08 -5.30 29.67
CA GLU A 421 -10.34 -6.50 30.06
C GLU A 421 -8.83 -6.25 29.99
N ILE A 422 -8.10 -6.79 30.96
CA ILE A 422 -6.63 -6.80 30.97
C ILE A 422 -6.17 -8.26 30.91
N ILE A 423 -5.48 -8.62 29.83
CA ILE A 423 -4.95 -9.95 29.59
C ILE A 423 -3.44 -9.91 29.81
N VAL A 424 -2.98 -10.41 30.96
CA VAL A 424 -1.56 -10.56 31.27
C VAL A 424 -1.08 -11.93 30.78
N HIS A 425 0.15 -12.00 30.28
CA HIS A 425 0.74 -13.28 29.89
C HIS A 425 0.72 -14.29 31.06
N PRO A 426 0.22 -15.53 30.89
CA PRO A 426 0.00 -16.47 32.00
C PRO A 426 1.29 -16.92 32.71
N GLN A 427 2.44 -16.75 32.06
CA GLN A 427 3.76 -17.07 32.62
C GLN A 427 4.47 -15.89 33.28
N TYR A 428 3.88 -14.69 33.26
CA TYR A 428 4.46 -13.50 33.89
C TYR A 428 4.51 -13.65 35.41
N LYS A 429 5.66 -13.35 36.02
CA LYS A 429 5.84 -13.30 37.49
C LYS A 429 6.49 -12.00 37.94
N TYR A 430 7.62 -11.63 37.32
CA TYR A 430 8.35 -10.37 37.54
C TYR A 430 8.96 -9.89 36.22
N ALA A 431 9.18 -8.59 36.05
CA ALA A 431 9.74 -8.03 34.80
C ALA A 431 11.07 -8.67 34.38
N GLN A 432 11.91 -9.04 35.36
CA GLN A 432 13.22 -9.67 35.14
C GLN A 432 13.12 -11.13 34.67
N THR A 433 11.96 -11.78 34.83
CA THR A 433 11.74 -13.19 34.47
C THR A 433 11.19 -13.38 33.05
N GLY A 434 11.04 -12.29 32.29
CA GLY A 434 10.47 -12.29 30.95
C GLY A 434 8.94 -12.28 30.96
N TYR A 435 8.33 -12.43 29.78
CA TYR A 435 6.88 -12.41 29.58
C TYR A 435 6.18 -11.13 30.07
N ASP A 436 6.90 -10.00 30.11
CA ASP A 436 6.39 -8.71 30.55
C ASP A 436 5.52 -8.03 29.48
N ILE A 437 4.39 -8.64 29.19
CA ILE A 437 3.47 -8.26 28.12
C ILE A 437 2.03 -8.40 28.59
N ALA A 438 1.22 -7.39 28.30
CA ALA A 438 -0.21 -7.37 28.55
C ALA A 438 -0.99 -6.72 27.40
N LEU A 439 -2.21 -7.19 27.19
CA LEU A 439 -3.17 -6.61 26.28
C LEU A 439 -4.30 -5.95 27.06
N LEU A 440 -4.67 -4.72 26.67
CA LEU A 440 -5.85 -4.04 27.18
C LEU A 440 -6.92 -4.04 26.09
N LYS A 441 -8.08 -4.61 26.39
CA LYS A 441 -9.26 -4.55 25.54
C LYS A 441 -10.08 -3.30 25.88
N LEU A 442 -10.37 -2.47 24.89
CA LEU A 442 -11.17 -1.26 25.08
C LEU A 442 -12.67 -1.59 25.09
N ASP A 443 -13.44 -0.92 25.97
CA ASP A 443 -14.90 -1.09 26.08
C ASP A 443 -15.66 -0.69 24.81
N LYS A 444 -15.08 0.22 24.02
CA LYS A 444 -15.60 0.68 22.73
C LYS A 444 -14.47 0.74 21.69
N PRO A 445 -14.78 0.48 20.41
CA PRO A 445 -13.80 0.65 19.34
C PRO A 445 -13.39 2.12 19.20
N MET A 446 -12.08 2.32 19.04
CA MET A 446 -11.46 3.60 18.72
C MET A 446 -11.68 3.96 17.27
N ASN A 447 -12.18 5.16 17.02
CA ASN A 447 -12.23 5.75 15.68
C ASN A 447 -10.85 6.30 15.34
N PHE A 448 -10.23 5.78 14.29
CA PHE A 448 -8.89 6.22 13.91
C PHE A 448 -8.88 7.66 13.36
N THR A 449 -7.93 8.45 13.83
CA THR A 449 -7.69 9.84 13.40
C THR A 449 -6.19 10.05 13.19
N ASP A 450 -5.77 11.22 12.70
CA ASP A 450 -4.34 11.54 12.53
C ASP A 450 -3.57 11.56 13.86
N LEU A 451 -4.28 11.64 15.00
CA LEU A 451 -3.70 11.62 16.33
C LEU A 451 -3.75 10.24 17.00
N GLN A 452 -4.52 9.29 16.47
CA GLN A 452 -4.68 7.95 17.05
C GLN A 452 -4.80 6.86 15.96
N LEU A 453 -3.71 6.12 15.74
CA LEU A 453 -3.55 5.08 14.71
C LEU A 453 -2.79 3.86 15.27
N PRO A 454 -3.02 2.64 14.75
CA PRO A 454 -2.29 1.48 15.21
C PRO A 454 -0.85 1.43 14.66
N ILE A 455 0.08 0.87 15.45
CA ILE A 455 1.41 0.43 15.00
C ILE A 455 1.36 -1.04 14.57
N CYS A 456 2.19 -1.40 13.60
CA CYS A 456 2.37 -2.80 13.19
C CYS A 456 3.13 -3.60 14.26
N LEU A 457 2.72 -4.85 14.47
CA LEU A 457 3.53 -5.81 15.20
C LEU A 457 4.67 -6.32 14.30
N PRO A 458 5.87 -6.59 14.85
CA PRO A 458 6.94 -7.27 14.12
C PRO A 458 6.47 -8.62 13.59
N ALA A 459 6.89 -8.98 12.36
CA ALA A 459 6.61 -10.30 11.83
C ALA A 459 7.49 -11.34 12.55
N LYS A 460 7.05 -12.60 12.61
CA LYS A 460 7.85 -13.66 13.28
C LYS A 460 9.17 -13.92 12.54
N GLU A 461 9.16 -13.65 11.24
CA GLU A 461 10.27 -13.80 10.30
C GLU A 461 11.33 -12.71 10.48
N ASP A 462 11.01 -11.60 11.16
CA ASP A 462 11.94 -10.49 11.43
C ASP A 462 12.85 -10.74 12.65
N ALA A 463 12.88 -11.96 13.21
CA ALA A 463 13.65 -12.28 14.41
C ALA A 463 15.17 -11.99 14.27
N ASN A 464 15.69 -12.02 13.03
CA ASN A 464 17.09 -11.76 12.71
C ASN A 464 17.31 -10.40 11.99
N VAL A 465 16.26 -9.59 11.82
CA VAL A 465 16.38 -8.27 11.19
C VAL A 465 17.11 -7.32 12.14
N LEU A 466 18.19 -6.73 11.65
CA LEU A 466 18.88 -5.65 12.34
C LEU A 466 18.11 -4.34 12.13
N TYR A 467 17.37 -3.92 13.14
CA TYR A 467 16.71 -2.63 13.15
C TYR A 467 17.73 -1.52 13.44
N THR A 468 18.07 -0.72 12.43
CA THR A 468 19.05 0.38 12.53
C THR A 468 18.43 1.76 12.74
N ASP A 469 17.09 1.85 12.73
CA ASP A 469 16.33 3.10 12.92
C ASP A 469 15.23 2.89 13.96
N CYS A 470 15.63 2.86 15.24
CA CYS A 470 14.76 2.60 16.38
C CYS A 470 14.45 3.87 17.16
N TRP A 471 13.21 3.98 17.64
CA TRP A 471 12.71 5.14 18.37
C TRP A 471 12.00 4.69 19.66
N VAL A 472 12.34 5.32 20.78
CA VAL A 472 11.63 5.17 22.06
C VAL A 472 10.83 6.43 22.32
N ILE A 473 9.58 6.32 22.76
CA ILE A 473 8.65 7.45 22.99
C ILE A 473 7.98 7.36 24.36
N GLY A 474 7.76 8.49 25.04
CA GLY A 474 6.98 8.52 26.28
C GLY A 474 7.08 9.79 27.11
N TRP A 475 6.42 9.79 28.27
CA TRP A 475 6.39 10.90 29.25
C TRP A 475 7.30 10.60 30.48
N GLY A 476 8.46 9.97 30.24
CA GLY A 476 9.37 9.47 31.28
C GLY A 476 10.29 10.53 31.91
N TYR A 477 11.22 10.09 32.77
CA TYR A 477 12.20 10.97 33.44
C TYR A 477 13.49 11.14 32.62
N ARG A 478 14.03 12.37 32.58
CA ARG A 478 15.28 12.72 31.85
C ARG A 478 16.59 12.31 32.54
N LYS A 479 16.54 11.85 33.79
CA LYS A 479 17.70 11.38 34.56
C LYS A 479 17.30 10.18 35.39
N GLU A 480 18.22 9.24 35.53
CA GLU A 480 18.10 7.98 36.28
C GLU A 480 17.66 8.18 37.76
N LYS A 481 17.77 9.41 38.29
CA LYS A 481 17.30 9.85 39.62
C LYS A 481 16.74 11.30 39.63
N GLY A 482 15.99 11.70 38.60
CA GLY A 482 15.39 13.04 38.53
C GLY A 482 14.14 13.21 39.39
N THR A 483 13.98 14.38 40.05
CA THR A 483 12.77 14.74 40.82
C THR A 483 11.69 15.43 39.97
N ASP A 484 12.02 15.88 38.75
CA ASP A 484 11.09 16.60 37.87
C ASP A 484 10.35 15.64 36.93
N LYS A 485 9.04 15.51 37.13
CA LYS A 485 8.12 14.86 36.20
C LYS A 485 7.89 15.78 35.01
N TYR A 486 8.27 15.35 33.81
CA TYR A 486 7.97 16.10 32.59
C TYR A 486 6.57 15.80 32.09
N LEU A 487 5.90 16.85 31.59
CA LEU A 487 4.49 16.84 31.17
C LEU A 487 4.32 16.72 29.65
N ASN A 488 5.38 16.54 28.86
CA ASN A 488 5.34 16.41 27.39
C ASN A 488 5.83 15.02 26.94
N SER A 489 5.34 14.50 25.80
CA SER A 489 5.91 13.29 25.20
C SER A 489 7.21 13.63 24.46
N GLU A 490 8.26 12.84 24.69
CA GLU A 490 9.58 13.00 24.05
C GLU A 490 10.02 11.69 23.39
N PHE A 491 11.00 11.73 22.47
CA PHE A 491 11.58 10.54 21.81
C PHE A 491 13.10 10.40 21.98
N LEU A 492 13.65 9.19 21.82
CA LEU A 492 15.10 8.93 21.84
C LEU A 492 15.49 7.98 20.68
N TYR A 493 16.59 8.29 19.99
CA TYR A 493 17.18 7.45 18.96
C TYR A 493 18.14 6.46 19.63
N LEU A 494 17.95 5.16 19.39
CA LEU A 494 18.83 4.09 19.90
C LEU A 494 19.85 3.67 18.85
#